data_AF-A0A965L335-F1
#
_entry.id   AF-A0A965L335-F1
#
_cell.length_a   1.000
_cell.length_b   1.000
_cell.length_c   1.000
_cell.angle_alpha   90.00
_cell.angle_beta   90.00
_cell.angle_gamma   90.00
#
_symmetry.space_group_name_H-M   'P 1'
#
loop_
_entity.id
_entity.type
_entity.pdbx_description
1 polymer ?
#
loop_
_entity_poly.entity_id
_entity_poly.type
_entity_poly.pdbx_seq_one_letter_code
_entity_poly.pdbx_strand_id
1 'polypeptide(L)'
;MQLRPVEYSLISNELKQVGFIAQEVNKLVPEVITGIEGDLEKGEILGITYANLVPVLTKAIQEQQKQIDDLHQKLEAQGKKIDSLVALLDAKK
;
A
#
# COMPACT_ATOMS: atom_id res chain seq x y z
N MET A 1 1.89 -3.39 2.19
CA MET A 1 1.60 -2.28 3.11
C MET A 1 0.13 -1.89 2.94
N GLN A 2 -0.67 -1.83 4.00
CA GLN A 2 -2.10 -1.49 3.88
C GLN A 2 -2.39 -0.22 4.69
N LEU A 3 -2.01 0.92 4.11
CA LEU A 3 -2.47 2.22 4.61
C LEU A 3 -3.97 2.35 4.33
N ARG A 4 -4.71 2.92 5.27
CA ARG A 4 -6.15 3.11 5.16
C ARG A 4 -6.47 4.61 5.04
N PRO A 5 -6.81 5.10 3.82
CA PRO A 5 -7.31 6.45 3.67
C PRO A 5 -8.60 6.63 4.45
N VAL A 6 -8.79 7.82 5.02
CA VAL A 6 -9.99 8.23 5.73
C VAL A 6 -10.44 9.60 5.27
N GLU A 7 -11.75 9.83 5.29
CA GLU A 7 -12.35 11.16 5.21
C GLU A 7 -12.60 11.68 6.62
N TYR A 8 -12.26 12.95 6.86
CA TYR A 8 -12.52 13.61 8.14
C TYR A 8 -12.82 15.10 7.92
N SER A 9 -13.44 15.72 8.92
CA SER A 9 -13.61 17.17 8.98
C SER A 9 -12.69 17.74 10.04
N LEU A 10 -11.97 18.82 9.72
CA LEU A 10 -11.17 19.54 10.71
C LEU A 10 -12.07 20.16 11.77
N ILE A 11 -11.73 19.98 13.04
CA ILE A 11 -12.48 20.58 14.16
C ILE A 11 -12.42 22.12 14.11
N SER A 12 -11.32 22.68 13.60
CA SER A 12 -11.09 24.12 13.56
C SER A 12 -12.00 24.89 12.61
N ASN A 13 -12.45 24.28 11.51
CA ASN A 13 -13.18 24.99 10.45
C ASN A 13 -14.13 24.10 9.62
N GLU A 14 -14.40 22.88 10.07
CA GLU A 14 -15.26 21.88 9.41
C GLU A 14 -14.83 21.49 7.98
N LEU A 15 -13.63 21.87 7.56
CA LEU A 15 -13.13 21.56 6.22
C LEU A 15 -12.96 20.05 6.08
N LYS A 16 -13.65 19.49 5.09
CA LYS A 16 -13.54 18.07 4.73
C LYS A 16 -12.23 17.81 4.01
N GLN A 17 -11.52 16.79 4.46
CA GLN A 17 -10.23 16.37 3.90
C GLN A 17 -10.16 14.84 3.82
N VAL A 18 -9.33 14.37 2.89
CA VAL A 18 -8.92 12.97 2.78
C VAL A 18 -7.48 12.88 3.27
N GLY A 19 -7.19 11.90 4.12
CA GLY A 19 -5.83 11.68 4.62
C GLY A 19 -5.70 10.36 5.34
N PHE A 20 -4.79 10.32 6.32
CA PHE A 20 -4.55 9.14 7.14
C PHE A 20 -4.55 9.50 8.62
N ILE A 21 -4.79 8.50 9.48
CA ILE A 21 -4.65 8.64 10.93
C ILE A 21 -3.19 8.43 11.31
N ALA A 22 -2.56 9.44 11.93
CA ALA A 22 -1.13 9.42 12.25
C ALA A 22 -0.74 8.20 13.12
N GLN A 23 -1.59 7.81 14.08
CA GLN A 23 -1.39 6.62 14.92
C GLN A 23 -1.39 5.31 14.13
N GLU A 24 -2.20 5.21 13.08
CA GLU A 24 -2.24 4.04 12.21
C GLU A 24 -1.00 3.98 11.31
N VAL A 25 -0.60 5.14 10.77
CA VAL A 25 0.61 5.26 9.96
C VAL A 25 1.86 4.98 10.79
N ASN A 26 1.92 5.43 12.05
CA ASN A 26 3.06 5.18 12.95
C ASN A 26 3.39 3.71 13.13
N LYS A 27 2.38 2.83 13.11
CA LYS A 27 2.56 1.37 13.23
C LYS A 27 3.17 0.75 11.98
N LEU A 28 3.12 1.44 10.84
CA LEU A 28 3.52 0.92 9.53
C LEU A 28 4.78 1.62 8.99
N VAL A 29 4.86 2.93 9.16
CA VAL A 29 5.90 3.81 8.64
C VAL A 29 6.20 4.91 9.66
N PRO A 30 6.85 4.59 10.80
CA PRO A 30 7.13 5.56 11.87
C PRO A 30 8.00 6.73 11.40
N GLU A 31 8.79 6.56 10.35
CA GLU A 31 9.75 7.54 9.83
C GLU A 31 9.07 8.78 9.22
N VAL A 32 7.77 8.70 8.89
CA VAL A 32 7.00 9.84 8.37
C VAL A 32 6.23 10.59 9.44
N ILE A 33 6.27 10.11 10.69
CA ILE A 33 5.53 10.68 11.80
C ILE A 33 6.33 11.80 12.46
N THR A 34 5.62 12.83 12.90
CA THR A 34 6.17 13.99 13.60
C THR A 34 5.39 14.26 14.87
N GLY A 35 6.01 14.97 15.80
CA GLY A 35 5.41 15.27 17.10
C GLY A 35 5.45 14.08 18.06
N ILE A 36 4.74 14.22 19.17
CA ILE A 36 4.60 13.20 20.21
C ILE A 36 3.12 13.00 20.50
N GLU A 37 2.72 11.77 20.81
CA GLU A 37 1.34 11.48 21.18
C GLU A 37 1.12 11.79 22.65
N GLY A 38 0.11 12.59 22.98
CA GLY A 38 -0.21 12.88 24.37
C GLY A 38 -1.26 13.96 24.59
N ASP A 39 -0.98 14.85 25.54
CA ASP A 39 -1.85 15.93 25.98
C ASP A 39 -2.00 17.03 24.91
N LEU A 40 -3.22 17.14 24.37
CA LEU A 40 -3.57 18.14 23.36
C LEU A 40 -3.36 19.57 23.85
N GLU A 41 -3.59 19.85 25.14
CA GLU A 41 -3.42 21.20 25.72
C GLU A 41 -1.94 21.60 25.77
N LYS A 42 -1.03 20.63 25.78
CA LYS A 42 0.42 20.83 25.71
C LYS A 42 0.95 20.81 24.27
N GLY A 43 0.09 20.63 23.28
CA GLY A 43 0.48 20.51 21.87
C GLY A 43 1.11 19.17 21.51
N GLU A 44 0.89 18.13 22.32
CA GLU A 44 1.40 16.78 22.07
C GLU A 44 0.51 16.06 21.04
N ILE A 45 0.72 16.37 19.76
CA ILE A 45 -0.05 15.87 18.64
C ILE A 45 0.86 15.15 17.65
N LEU A 46 0.44 13.98 17.17
CA LEU A 46 1.08 13.31 16.04
C LEU A 46 0.64 13.92 14.71
N GLY A 47 1.62 14.24 13.86
CA GLY A 47 1.42 14.69 12.49
C GLY A 47 2.09 13.76 11.47
N ILE A 48 1.70 13.87 10.20
CA ILE A 48 2.28 13.11 9.09
C ILE A 48 3.01 14.06 8.14
N THR A 49 4.28 13.78 7.87
CA THR A 49 5.02 14.42 6.78
C THR A 49 4.71 13.73 5.46
N TYR A 50 3.67 14.18 4.76
CA TYR A 50 3.23 13.57 3.49
C TYR A 50 4.31 13.54 2.40
N ALA A 51 5.22 14.52 2.38
CA ALA A 51 6.35 14.51 1.45
C ALA A 51 7.25 13.27 1.65
N ASN A 52 7.42 12.82 2.90
CA ASN A 52 8.24 11.65 3.22
C ASN A 52 7.54 10.33 2.89
N LEU A 53 6.21 10.34 2.70
CA LEU A 53 5.48 9.16 2.20
C LEU A 53 5.79 8.87 0.73
N VAL A 54 6.14 9.88 -0.09
CA VAL A 54 6.41 9.71 -1.53
C VAL A 54 7.46 8.64 -1.82
N PRO A 55 8.69 8.66 -1.24
CA PRO A 55 9.67 7.60 -1.49
C PRO A 55 9.22 6.23 -1.01
N VAL A 56 8.51 6.14 0.13
CA VAL A 56 7.96 4.88 0.67
C VAL A 56 6.92 4.29 -0.28
N LEU A 57 6.00 5.10 -0.76
CA LEU A 57 4.98 4.71 -1.74
C LEU A 57 5.61 4.33 -3.08
N THR A 58 6.64 5.07 -3.52
CA THR A 58 7.38 4.74 -4.75
C THR A 58 8.00 3.36 -4.66
N LYS A 59 8.63 3.03 -3.52
CA LYS A 59 9.20 1.70 -3.28
C LYS A 59 8.12 0.62 -3.26
N ALA A 60 6.99 0.87 -2.61
CA ALA A 60 5.86 -0.06 -2.58
C ALA A 60 5.30 -0.33 -3.99
N ILE A 61 5.20 0.69 -4.86
CA ILE A 61 4.79 0.54 -6.25
C ILE A 61 5.80 -0.31 -7.04
N GLN A 62 7.11 -0.09 -6.85
CA GLN A 62 8.14 -0.90 -7.51
C GLN A 62 8.07 -2.38 -7.08
N GLU A 63 7.86 -2.64 -5.80
CA GLU A 63 7.67 -4.01 -5.30
C GLU A 63 6.39 -4.65 -5.84
N GLN A 64 5.31 -3.87 -5.95
CA GLN A 64 4.07 -4.33 -6.57
C GLN A 64 4.27 -4.65 -8.05
N GLN A 65 5.01 -3.84 -8.81
CA GLN A 65 5.33 -4.11 -10.21
C GLN A 65 6.10 -5.44 -10.35
N LYS A 66 7.08 -5.67 -9.49
CA LYS A 66 7.82 -6.94 -9.48
C LYS A 66 6.90 -8.15 -9.22
N GLN A 67 5.96 -8.02 -8.28
CA GLN A 67 4.97 -9.09 -8.03
C GLN A 67 4.08 -9.35 -9.24
N ILE A 68 3.67 -8.30 -9.96
CA ILE A 68 2.90 -8.43 -11.21
C ILE A 68 3.71 -9.16 -12.28
N ASP A 69 4.97 -8.78 -12.47
CA ASP A 69 5.85 -9.42 -13.46
C ASP A 69 6.07 -10.91 -13.13
N ASP A 70 6.30 -11.24 -11.86
CA ASP A 70 6.44 -12.62 -11.38
C ASP A 70 5.15 -13.44 -11.60
N LEU A 71 3.98 -12.82 -11.38
CA LEU A 71 2.68 -13.46 -11.62
C LEU A 71 2.45 -13.71 -13.12
N HIS A 72 2.79 -12.76 -13.99
CA HIS A 72 2.71 -12.95 -15.45
C HIS A 72 3.59 -14.11 -15.93
N GLN A 73 4.83 -14.20 -15.45
CA GLN A 73 5.72 -15.32 -15.80
C GLN A 73 5.14 -16.67 -15.36
N LYS A 74 4.56 -16.74 -14.16
CA LYS A 74 3.89 -17.95 -13.66
C LYS A 74 2.68 -18.32 -14.53
N LEU A 75 1.87 -17.35 -14.93
CA LEU A 75 0.73 -17.58 -15.81
C LEU A 75 1.17 -18.09 -17.19
N GLU A 76 2.21 -17.51 -17.78
CA GLU A 76 2.74 -17.97 -19.07
C GLU A 76 3.26 -19.42 -18.97
N ALA A 77 4.02 -19.74 -17.92
CA ALA A 77 4.54 -21.08 -17.68
C ALA A 77 3.40 -22.10 -17.48
N GLN A 78 2.35 -21.72 -16.76
CA GLN A 78 1.16 -22.57 -16.60
C GLN A 78 0.42 -22.76 -17.92
N GLY A 79 0.25 -21.70 -18.72
CA GLY A 79 -0.33 -21.78 -20.06
C GLY A 79 0.38 -22.81 -20.95
N LYS A 80 1.72 -22.72 -21.05
CA LYS A 80 2.53 -23.69 -21.81
C LYS A 80 2.36 -25.13 -21.33
N LYS A 81 2.24 -25.33 -20.01
CA LYS A 81 2.00 -26.66 -19.44
C LYS A 81 0.63 -27.20 -19.81
N ILE A 82 -0.40 -26.35 -19.78
CA ILE A 82 -1.75 -26.71 -20.20
C ILE A 82 -1.75 -27.09 -21.69
N ASP A 83 -1.16 -26.28 -22.56
CA ASP A 83 -1.08 -26.56 -24.01
C ASP A 83 -0.41 -27.91 -24.29
N SER A 84 0.68 -28.20 -23.58
CA SER A 84 1.39 -29.48 -23.70
C SER A 84 0.52 -30.67 -23.27
N LEU A 85 -0.24 -30.52 -22.19
CA LEU A 85 -1.15 -31.57 -21.70
C LEU A 85 -2.32 -31.79 -22.68
N VAL A 86 -2.88 -30.72 -23.24
CA VAL A 86 -3.93 -30.80 -24.26
C VAL A 86 -3.43 -31.55 -25.49
N ALA A 87 -2.25 -31.20 -26.01
CA ALA A 87 -1.65 -31.89 -27.15
C ALA A 87 -1.43 -33.39 -26.89
N LEU A 88 -0.99 -33.76 -25.69
CA LEU A 88 -0.82 -35.17 -25.29
C LEU A 88 -2.14 -35.94 -25.20
N LEU A 89 -3.23 -35.27 -24.82
CA LEU A 89 -4.56 -35.88 -24.77
C LEU A 89 -5.12 -36.10 -26.18
N ASP A 90 -4.93 -35.13 -27.08
CA ASP A 90 -5.40 -35.26 -28.45
C ASP A 90 -4.61 -36.31 -29.24
N ALA A 91 -3.30 -36.47 -28.98
CA ALA A 91 -2.48 -37.52 -29.58
C ALA A 91 -2.85 -38.95 -29.11
N LYS A 92 -3.67 -39.09 -28.05
CA LYS A 92 -4.14 -40.38 -27.52
C LYS A 92 -5.53 -40.80 -28.02
N LYS A 93 -6.22 -39.94 -28.78
CA LYS A 93 -7.47 -40.26 -29.46
C LYS A 93 -7.19 -40.85 -30.84
#